data_AF-A0A5B8NAY6-F1
#
_entry.id   AF-A0A5B8NAY6-F1
#
_cell.length_a   1.000
_cell.length_b   1.000
_cell.length_c   1.000
_cell.angle_alpha   90.00
_cell.angle_beta   90.00
_cell.angle_gamma   90.00
#
_symmetry.space_group_name_H-M   'P 1'
#
loop_
_entity.id
_entity.type
_entity.pdbx_description
1 polymer ?
#
loop_
_entity_poly.entity_id
_entity_poly.type
_entity_poly.pdbx_seq_one_letter_code
_entity_poly.pdbx_strand_id
1 'polypeptide(L)' 'MYMVYWTVIEDDASVAHGRSFDSDDMGTALKFMEELRTRQRAGERLCFVTMASENPHSVGPPGVADPSPDYNWKKRRK' A
#
# COMPACT_ATOMS: atom_id res chain seq x y z
N MET A 1 8.69 9.12 2.30
CA MET A 1 7.82 8.67 3.40
C MET A 1 6.88 7.57 2.90
N TYR A 2 6.62 6.55 3.71
CA TYR A 2 5.51 5.62 3.51
C TYR A 2 4.44 5.84 4.58
N MET A 3 3.18 5.69 4.19
CA MET A 3 2.03 5.76 5.08
C MET A 3 1.23 4.49 4.91
N VAL A 4 1.01 3.76 6.00
CA VAL A 4 0.09 2.61 6.02
C VAL A 4 -1.21 3.05 6.67
N TYR A 5 -2.33 2.82 5.99
CA TYR A 5 -3.68 3.06 6.48
C TYR A 5 -4.45 1.75 6.62
N TRP A 6 -5.30 1.65 7.63
CA TRP A 6 -6.21 0.53 7.82
C TRP A 6 -7.44 0.98 8.60
N THR A 7 -8.49 0.16 8.57
CA THR A 7 -9.72 0.38 9.31
C THR A 7 -9.96 -0.80 10.24
N VAL A 8 -10.36 -0.51 11.48
CA VAL A 8 -10.84 -1.49 12.46
C VAL A 8 -12.35 -1.29 12.60
N ILE A 9 -13.11 -2.39 12.67
CA ILE A 9 -14.54 -2.35 13.02
C ILE A 9 -14.70 -2.64 14.52
N GLU A 10 -14.93 -1.58 15.29
CA GLU A 10 -15.12 -1.60 16.74
C GLU A 10 -16.58 -1.24 17.04
N ASP A 11 -17.31 -2.06 17.81
CA ASP A 11 -18.73 -1.82 18.15
C ASP A 11 -19.62 -1.38 16.96
N ASP A 12 -19.37 -2.01 15.80
CA ASP A 12 -20.03 -1.74 14.50
C ASP A 12 -19.76 -0.35 13.90
N ALA A 13 -18.83 0.41 14.48
CA ALA A 13 -18.25 1.62 13.92
C ALA A 13 -16.93 1.34 13.18
N SER A 14 -16.73 2.04 12.07
CA SER A 14 -15.49 1.99 11.29
C SER A 14 -14.51 3.05 11.79
N VAL A 15 -13.42 2.63 12.41
CA VAL A 15 -12.36 3.52 12.91
C VAL A 15 -11.15 3.45 11.98
N ALA A 16 -10.76 4.59 11.40
CA ALA A 16 -9.61 4.69 10.52
C ALA A 16 -8.33 4.94 11.32
N HIS A 17 -7.26 4.24 10.94
CA HIS A 17 -5.93 4.36 11.53
C HIS A 17 -4.88 4.61 10.45
N GLY A 18 -3.78 5.23 10.86
CA GLY A 18 -2.63 5.48 10.01
C GLY A 18 -1.33 5.41 10.79
N ARG A 19 -0.26 4.95 10.11
CA ARG A 19 1.11 4.94 10.64
C ARG A 19 2.10 5.36 9.56
N SER A 20 2.99 6.29 9.92
CA SER A 20 4.10 6.74 9.07
C SER A 20 5.33 5.86 9.25
N PHE A 21 6.11 5.75 8.18
CA PHE A 21 7.42 5.14 8.12
C PHE A 21 8.34 6.01 7.25
N ASP A 22 9.64 6.01 7.56
CA ASP A 22 10.63 6.78 6.81
C ASP A 22 10.81 6.25 5.38
N SER A 23 11.32 7.10 4.48
CA SER A 23 11.50 6.76 3.05
C SER A 23 12.45 5.61 2.78
N ASP A 24 13.40 5.36 3.68
CA ASP A 24 14.37 4.27 3.64
C ASP A 24 13.86 3.00 4.35
N ASP A 25 12.74 3.07 5.07
CA ASP A 25 12.21 1.98 5.89
C ASP A 25 11.00 1.25 5.25
N MET A 26 11.08 1.02 3.93
CA MET A 26 10.03 0.31 3.19
C MET A 26 9.80 -1.11 3.72
N GLY A 27 10.88 -1.78 4.15
CA GLY A 27 10.81 -3.15 4.65
C GLY A 27 9.94 -3.28 5.90
N THR A 28 10.08 -2.35 6.85
CA THR A 28 9.27 -2.33 8.07
C THR A 28 7.82 -1.98 7.78
N ALA A 29 7.56 -1.04 6.85
CA ALA A 29 6.20 -0.73 6.41
C ALA A 29 5.49 -1.95 5.80
N LEU A 30 6.17 -2.70 4.93
CA LEU A 30 5.65 -3.92 4.32
C LEU A 30 5.41 -5.03 5.36
N LYS A 31 6.34 -5.21 6.31
CA LYS A 31 6.18 -6.17 7.40
C LYS A 31 4.96 -5.85 8.25
N PHE A 32 4.78 -4.58 8.62
CA PHE A 32 3.62 -4.13 9.38
C PHE A 32 2.30 -4.39 8.64
N MET A 33 2.26 -4.16 7.33
CA MET A 33 1.07 -4.52 6.54
C MET A 33 0.77 -6.03 6.54
N GLU A 34 1.81 -6.88 6.50
CA GLU A 34 1.59 -8.33 6.57
C GLU A 34 1.10 -8.77 7.94
N GLU A 35 1.55 -8.13 9.02
CA GLU A 35 1.02 -8.35 10.37
C GLU A 35 -0.48 -7.99 10.43
N LEU A 36 -0.89 -6.85 9.84
CA LEU A 36 -2.31 -6.48 9.72
C LEU A 36 -3.12 -7.50 8.92
N ARG A 37 -2.58 -7.99 7.79
CA ARG A 37 -3.26 -9.01 6.98
C ARG A 37 -3.32 -10.36 7.66
N THR A 38 -2.32 -10.70 8.47
CA THR A 38 -2.32 -11.93 9.27
C THR A 38 -3.44 -11.87 10.32
N ARG A 39 -3.57 -10.74 11.01
CA ARG A 39 -4.68 -10.47 11.94
C ARG A 39 -6.04 -10.53 11.27
N GLN A 40 -6.16 -9.91 10.09
CA GLN A 40 -7.38 -9.98 9.28
C GLN A 40 -7.75 -11.44 8.95
N ARG A 41 -6.77 -12.25 8.51
CA ARG A 41 -6.98 -13.68 8.21
C ARG A 41 -7.31 -14.51 9.45
N ALA A 42 -6.84 -14.09 10.62
CA ALA A 42 -7.18 -14.71 11.90
C ALA A 42 -8.61 -14.36 12.39
N GLY A 43 -9.35 -13.54 11.65
CA GLY A 43 -10.75 -13.19 11.94
C GLY A 43 -10.93 -11.85 12.66
N GLU A 44 -9.87 -11.07 12.84
CA GLU A 44 -10.02 -9.70 13.33
C GLU A 44 -10.75 -8.84 12.29
N ARG A 45 -11.67 -7.97 12.74
CA ARG A 45 -12.47 -7.10 11.86
C ARG A 45 -11.63 -5.92 11.35
N LEU A 46 -10.61 -6.22 10.54
CA LEU A 46 -9.75 -5.28 9.86
C LEU A 46 -10.13 -5.19 8.38
N CYS A 47 -10.10 -3.99 7.81
CA CYS A 47 -10.33 -3.77 6.39
C CYS A 47 -9.50 -2.60 5.85
N PHE A 48 -9.50 -2.43 4.53
CA PHE A 48 -8.83 -1.33 3.82
C PHE A 48 -7.32 -1.15 4.15
N VAL A 49 -6.59 -2.24 4.36
CA VAL A 49 -5.13 -2.21 4.57
C VAL A 49 -4.42 -1.77 3.28
N THR A 50 -3.91 -0.54 3.26
CA THR A 50 -3.26 0.08 2.10
C THR A 50 -2.00 0.83 2.51
N MET A 51 -1.07 0.99 1.57
CA MET A 51 0.12 1.83 1.74
C MET A 51 0.24 2.83 0.61
N ALA A 52 0.48 4.08 0.98
CA ALA A 52 0.83 5.15 0.08
C ALA A 52 2.29 5.55 0.28
N SER A 53 2.93 6.08 -0.75
CA SER A 53 4.28 6.60 -0.68
C SER A 53 4.38 7.92 -1.41
N GLU A 54 5.10 8.86 -0.80
CA GLU A 54 5.57 10.09 -1.45
C GLU A 54 7.04 9.97 -1.84
N ASN A 55 7.62 8.77 -1.85
CA ASN A 55 9.02 8.57 -2.24
C ASN A 55 9.21 9.00 -3.70
N PRO A 56 9.93 10.10 -4.00
CA PRO A 56 10.11 10.63 -5.36
C PRO A 56 10.85 9.65 -6.28
N HIS A 57 11.54 8.65 -5.72
CA HIS A 57 12.19 7.58 -6.48
C HIS A 57 11.29 6.36 -6.74
N SER A 58 10.14 6.29 -6.07
CA SER A 58 9.13 5.24 -6.22
C SER A 58 7.86 5.74 -6.94
N VAL A 59 7.72 7.06 -7.07
CA VAL A 59 6.65 7.73 -7.80
C VAL A 59 7.23 8.64 -8.89
N GLY A 60 7.41 8.09 -10.08
CA GLY A 60 7.19 8.94 -11.26
C GLY A 60 5.73 9.40 -11.24
N PRO A 61 5.38 10.58 -11.80
CA PRO A 61 3.98 11.02 -11.91
C PRO A 61 3.10 9.88 -12.42
N PRO A 62 2.07 9.46 -11.67
CA PRO A 62 1.20 8.38 -12.10
C PRO A 62 0.47 8.83 -13.37
N GLY A 63 0.82 8.21 -14.51
CA GLY A 63 -0.10 8.14 -15.64
C GLY A 63 0.22 8.90 -16.92
N VAL A 64 1.42 9.46 -17.14
CA VAL A 64 1.83 9.87 -18.51
C VAL A 64 3.31 9.55 -18.72
N ALA A 65 3.67 8.27 -18.75
CA ALA A 65 4.73 7.92 -19.68
C ALA A 65 4.03 7.90 -21.05
N ASP A 66 4.22 8.93 -21.87
CA ASP A 66 3.94 8.83 -23.31
C ASP A 66 4.86 7.70 -23.81
N PRO A 67 4.33 6.48 -23.99
CA PRO A 67 5.17 5.41 -24.49
C PRO A 67 5.57 5.83 -25.91
N SER A 68 6.80 5.54 -26.32
CA SER A 68 7.13 5.63 -27.76
C SER A 68 6.04 4.92 -28.57
N PRO A 69 5.70 5.38 -29.79
CA PRO A 69 4.82 4.64 -30.70
C PRO A 69 5.18 3.16 -30.85
N ASP A 70 6.47 2.83 -30.64
CA ASP A 70 7.03 1.49 -30.73
C ASP A 70 6.90 0.67 -29.43
N TYR A 71 6.26 1.21 -28.39
CA TYR A 71 6.14 0.56 -27.10
C TYR A 71 5.24 -0.68 -27.19
N ASN A 72 5.86 -1.84 -27.02
CA ASN A 72 5.19 -3.13 -27.12
C ASN A 72 4.38 -3.42 -25.85
N TRP A 73 3.09 -3.06 -25.87
CA TRP A 73 2.14 -3.18 -24.76
C TRP A 73 1.74 -4.63 -24.43
N LYS A 74 2.70 -5.55 -24.29
CA LYS A 74 2.38 -6.94 -23.92
C LYS A 74 2.44 -7.10 -22.40
N LYS A 75 1.32 -7.58 -21.84
CA LYS A 75 1.25 -8.02 -20.44
C LYS A 75 2.33 -9.09 -20.23
N ARG A 76 3.30 -8.82 -19.34
CA ARG A 76 4.36 -9.78 -19.01
C ARG A 76 3.71 -11.01 -18.36
N ARG A 77 3.71 -12.14 -19.07
CA ARG A 77 3.36 -13.45 -18.51
C ARG A 77 4.69 -14.17 -18.26
N LYS A 78 4.97 -14.50 -17.00
CA LYS A 78 5.95 -15.55 -16.64
C LYS A 78 5.17 -16.83 -16.43
#